data_AF-A0A8J2HI77-F1
#
_entry.id   AF-A0A8J2HI77-F1
#
_cell.length_a   1.000
_cell.length_b   1.000
_cell.length_c   1.000
_cell.angle_alpha   90.00
_cell.angle_beta   90.00
_cell.angle_gamma   90.00
#
_symmetry.space_group_name_H-M   'P 1'
#
loop_
_entity.id
_entity.type
_entity.pdbx_description
1 polymer ?
#
loop_
_entity_poly.entity_id
_entity_poly.type
_entity_poly.pdbx_seq_one_letter_code
_entity_poly.pdbx_strand_id
1 'polypeptide(L)'
;MPPLANVKLNHITDLDILGEFLTRATEEVRKEVIPSVGLRLLLNKKYPEHVLNDHPVGKELLLIASKKDISLEAVWISHLCEIIVIYCLQKNLTLINEDFEELAEKIVNLFPAECIQTFYVPPVKKKNSLRQVSQISKGKLVDKYRNTLTTIRSLRKVADVSNDCMELDENQDNSQDPALESKKWLKHHRDEVQVILHWKSSYQLRRTEVLSNKYLSATDILNDWPMLKEFVCAELINTDFEQTYTCQVGNFNECWNNTFLQLKKFFFNK
;
A
#
# COMPACT_ATOMS: atom_id res chain seq x y z
N MET A 1 0.50 -59.63 13.83
CA MET A 1 0.66 -58.33 14.53
C MET A 1 0.25 -57.23 13.56
N PRO A 2 -0.68 -56.35 13.94
CA PRO A 2 -1.21 -55.31 13.05
C PRO A 2 -0.21 -54.16 12.89
N PRO A 3 -0.28 -53.39 11.79
CA PRO A 3 0.59 -52.26 11.56
C PRO A 3 0.23 -51.08 12.48
N LEU A 4 1.28 -50.41 12.93
CA LEU A 4 1.25 -49.23 13.79
C LEU A 4 0.42 -48.10 13.17
N ALA A 5 -0.32 -47.45 14.06
CA ALA A 5 -1.29 -46.39 13.86
C ALA A 5 -0.91 -45.31 12.82
N ASN A 6 -1.92 -44.98 12.01
CA ASN A 6 -2.12 -43.69 11.35
C ASN A 6 -1.87 -42.54 12.34
N VAL A 7 -0.71 -41.89 12.26
CA VAL A 7 -0.56 -40.52 12.75
C VAL A 7 -1.14 -39.63 11.65
N LYS A 8 -2.36 -39.14 11.88
CA LYS A 8 -2.93 -38.01 11.14
C LYS A 8 -1.94 -36.85 11.24
N LEU A 9 -1.14 -36.62 10.20
CA LEU A 9 -0.38 -35.39 10.05
C LEU A 9 -1.40 -34.27 9.84
N ASN A 10 -1.57 -33.51 10.91
CA ASN A 10 -2.54 -32.46 11.04
C ASN A 10 -2.40 -31.46 9.89
N HIS A 11 -3.52 -31.20 9.22
CA HIS A 11 -3.80 -29.99 8.45
C HIS A 11 -3.67 -28.76 9.38
N ILE A 12 -2.45 -28.39 9.75
CA ILE A 12 -2.14 -27.01 10.11
C ILE A 12 -1.87 -26.35 8.76
N THR A 13 -2.94 -25.83 8.17
CA THR A 13 -2.95 -25.39 6.78
C THR A 13 -2.01 -24.21 6.60
N ASP A 14 -1.25 -24.18 5.51
CA ASP A 14 -0.29 -23.12 5.13
C ASP A 14 -0.88 -21.69 5.12
N LEU A 15 -2.21 -21.55 5.17
CA LEU A 15 -2.95 -20.30 5.43
C LEU A 15 -2.71 -19.72 6.83
N ASP A 16 -2.42 -20.56 7.82
CA ASP A 16 -2.15 -20.14 9.20
C ASP A 16 -0.75 -19.55 9.33
N ILE A 17 0.22 -20.04 8.57
CA ILE A 17 1.60 -19.50 8.55
C ILE A 17 1.63 -18.12 7.90
N LEU A 18 0.91 -17.95 6.78
CA LEU A 18 0.78 -16.65 6.15
C LEU A 18 -0.03 -15.68 7.04
N GLY A 19 -1.07 -16.16 7.70
CA GLY A 19 -1.83 -15.41 8.71
C GLY A 19 -1.00 -15.00 9.93
N GLU A 20 -0.11 -15.88 10.41
CA GLU A 20 0.81 -15.65 11.52
C GLU A 20 1.92 -14.67 11.12
N PHE A 21 2.44 -14.78 9.89
CA PHE A 21 3.38 -13.81 9.33
C PHE A 21 2.74 -12.43 9.21
N LEU A 22 1.51 -12.33 8.70
CA LEU A 22 0.82 -11.04 8.56
C LEU A 22 0.40 -10.41 9.88
N THR A 23 0.08 -11.22 10.89
CA THR A 23 -0.22 -10.71 12.23
C THR A 23 1.03 -10.22 12.96
N ARG A 24 2.21 -10.74 12.62
CA ARG A 24 3.51 -10.30 13.16
C ARG A 24 4.22 -9.24 12.31
N ALA A 25 3.91 -9.15 11.02
CA ALA A 25 4.49 -8.18 10.12
C ALA A 25 3.97 -6.77 10.44
N THR A 26 4.88 -5.79 10.46
CA THR A 26 4.49 -4.39 10.62
C THR A 26 3.64 -3.94 9.43
N GLU A 27 2.84 -2.89 9.62
CA GLU A 27 1.99 -2.34 8.56
C GLU A 27 2.82 -1.86 7.36
N GLU A 28 4.09 -1.49 7.55
CA GLU A 28 5.01 -1.15 6.44
C GLU A 28 5.37 -2.37 5.60
N VAL A 29 5.77 -3.49 6.22
CA VAL A 29 6.16 -4.73 5.52
C VAL A 29 5.00 -5.30 4.70
N ARG A 30 3.77 -5.21 5.23
CA ARG A 30 2.56 -5.64 4.51
C ARG A 30 2.27 -4.81 3.26
N LYS A 31 2.64 -3.53 3.25
CA LYS A 31 2.44 -2.64 2.09
C LYS A 31 3.46 -2.89 0.99
N GLU A 32 4.70 -3.25 1.35
CA GLU A 32 5.80 -3.46 0.40
C GLU A 32 5.81 -4.86 -0.23
N VAL A 33 5.55 -5.91 0.56
CA VAL A 33 5.62 -7.30 0.09
C VAL A 33 4.42 -7.69 -0.79
N ILE A 34 3.31 -6.97 -0.65
CA ILE A 34 2.05 -7.32 -1.31
C ILE A 34 1.58 -6.13 -2.17
N PRO A 35 1.96 -6.10 -3.46
CA PRO A 35 1.77 -4.92 -4.31
C PRO A 35 0.32 -4.67 -4.71
N SER A 36 -0.58 -5.68 -4.74
CA SER A 36 -2.01 -5.48 -5.02
C SER A 36 -2.82 -5.37 -3.72
N VAL A 37 -3.74 -4.40 -3.63
CA VAL A 37 -4.69 -4.34 -2.51
C VAL A 37 -5.61 -5.55 -2.52
N GLY A 38 -5.87 -6.13 -3.68
CA GLY A 38 -6.50 -7.44 -3.81
C GLY A 38 -5.86 -8.52 -2.94
N LEU A 39 -4.53 -8.73 -3.06
CA LEU A 39 -3.80 -9.63 -2.18
C LEU A 39 -3.79 -9.11 -0.74
N ARG A 40 -3.64 -7.81 -0.46
CA ARG A 40 -3.66 -7.28 0.93
C ARG A 40 -5.01 -7.50 1.64
N LEU A 41 -6.12 -7.41 0.91
CA LEU A 41 -7.48 -7.67 1.40
C LEU A 41 -7.75 -9.17 1.55
N LEU A 42 -7.32 -9.99 0.57
CA LEU A 42 -7.33 -11.46 0.65
C LEU A 42 -6.54 -11.97 1.85
N LEU A 43 -5.37 -11.38 2.10
CA LEU A 43 -4.41 -11.79 3.12
C LEU A 43 -4.85 -11.39 4.54
N ASN A 44 -5.55 -10.26 4.68
CA ASN A 44 -6.16 -9.89 5.97
C ASN A 44 -7.46 -10.64 6.29
N LYS A 45 -7.99 -11.49 5.38
CA LYS A 45 -9.28 -12.18 5.51
C LYS A 45 -10.47 -11.27 5.90
N LYS A 46 -10.32 -9.94 5.89
CA LYS A 46 -11.35 -8.95 6.25
C LYS A 46 -11.87 -8.31 4.97
N TYR A 47 -12.84 -9.00 4.40
CA TYR A 47 -13.61 -8.67 3.20
C TYR A 47 -14.56 -7.47 3.41
N PRO A 48 -15.21 -6.93 2.36
CA PRO A 48 -16.24 -5.90 2.53
C PRO A 48 -17.28 -6.30 3.57
N GLU A 49 -17.63 -7.58 3.68
CA GLU A 49 -18.50 -8.10 4.74
C GLU A 49 -17.97 -7.87 6.16
N HIS A 50 -16.68 -8.11 6.42
CA HIS A 50 -16.08 -7.84 7.72
C HIS A 50 -16.00 -6.34 8.01
N VAL A 51 -15.64 -5.54 6.99
CA VAL A 51 -15.61 -4.08 7.09
C VAL A 51 -16.99 -3.53 7.41
N LEU A 52 -18.03 -4.09 6.78
CA LEU A 52 -19.42 -3.73 7.02
C LEU A 52 -19.90 -4.23 8.40
N ASN A 53 -19.55 -5.45 8.80
CA ASN A 53 -19.87 -5.96 10.13
C ASN A 53 -19.17 -5.19 11.25
N ASP A 54 -18.00 -4.61 11.01
CA ASP A 54 -17.31 -3.77 12.00
C ASP A 54 -17.93 -2.36 12.09
N HIS A 55 -18.79 -1.95 11.15
CA HIS A 55 -19.41 -0.63 11.09
C HIS A 55 -20.91 -0.67 11.46
N PRO A 56 -21.44 0.22 12.34
CA PRO A 56 -22.84 0.20 12.76
C PRO A 56 -23.83 0.22 11.59
N VAL A 57 -23.63 1.13 10.63
CA VAL A 57 -24.46 1.22 9.41
C VAL A 57 -24.22 0.04 8.47
N GLY A 58 -23.00 -0.52 8.47
CA GLY A 58 -22.66 -1.63 7.58
C GLY A 58 -23.39 -2.92 7.96
N LYS A 59 -23.58 -3.17 9.27
CA LYS A 59 -24.40 -4.29 9.77
C LYS A 59 -25.83 -4.22 9.24
N GLU A 60 -26.45 -3.04 9.29
CA GLU A 60 -27.82 -2.85 8.78
C GLU A 60 -27.91 -3.08 7.27
N LEU A 61 -26.89 -2.64 6.51
CA LEU A 61 -26.81 -2.90 5.07
C LEU A 61 -26.74 -4.41 4.76
N LEU A 62 -25.95 -5.17 5.53
CA LEU A 62 -25.86 -6.63 5.39
C LEU A 62 -27.18 -7.32 5.74
N LEU A 63 -27.91 -6.83 6.75
CA LEU A 63 -29.24 -7.34 7.10
C LEU A 63 -30.24 -7.09 5.96
N ILE A 64 -30.19 -5.93 5.31
CA ILE A 64 -31.01 -5.63 4.13
C ILE A 64 -30.67 -6.58 2.98
N ALA A 65 -29.37 -6.81 2.71
CA ALA A 65 -28.91 -7.74 1.68
C ALA A 65 -29.43 -9.18 1.91
N SER A 66 -29.45 -9.63 3.17
CA SER A 66 -29.91 -10.98 3.54
C SER A 66 -31.40 -11.23 3.27
N LYS A 67 -32.21 -10.17 3.17
CA LYS A 67 -33.67 -10.25 2.98
C LYS A 67 -34.12 -10.39 1.52
N LYS A 68 -33.16 -10.48 0.56
CA LYS A 68 -33.28 -10.71 -0.90
C LYS A 68 -33.80 -9.57 -1.80
N ASP A 69 -33.25 -9.55 -3.02
CA ASP A 69 -33.59 -8.94 -4.33
C ASP A 69 -33.95 -7.45 -4.43
N ILE A 70 -33.73 -6.67 -3.37
CA ILE A 70 -33.92 -5.22 -3.43
C ILE A 70 -32.57 -4.57 -3.72
N SER A 71 -32.50 -3.85 -4.85
CA SER A 71 -31.37 -2.96 -5.12
C SER A 71 -31.32 -1.86 -4.07
N LEU A 72 -30.12 -1.58 -3.59
CA LEU A 72 -29.85 -0.52 -2.64
C LEU A 72 -30.19 0.82 -3.26
N GLU A 73 -30.87 1.68 -2.50
CA GLU A 73 -31.06 3.06 -2.93
C GLU A 73 -29.72 3.78 -3.05
N ALA A 74 -29.67 4.80 -3.91
CA ALA A 74 -28.44 5.55 -4.20
C ALA A 74 -27.74 6.12 -2.95
N VAL A 75 -28.51 6.46 -1.92
CA VAL A 75 -28.00 6.94 -0.63
C VAL A 75 -27.23 5.83 0.09
N TRP A 76 -27.79 4.62 0.13
CA TRP A 76 -27.18 3.44 0.75
C TRP A 76 -25.94 2.96 -0.01
N ILE A 77 -25.97 3.02 -1.35
CA ILE A 77 -24.78 2.76 -2.19
C ILE A 77 -23.66 3.75 -1.86
N SER A 78 -23.98 5.03 -1.66
CA SER A 78 -23.00 6.05 -1.28
C SER A 78 -22.38 5.76 0.09
N HIS A 79 -23.19 5.39 1.08
CA HIS A 79 -22.71 5.01 2.42
C HIS A 79 -21.86 3.73 2.40
N LEU A 80 -22.28 2.71 1.65
CA LEU A 80 -21.51 1.49 1.44
C LEU A 80 -20.10 1.81 0.91
N CYS A 81 -20.02 2.61 -0.16
CA CYS A 81 -18.73 3.02 -0.74
C CYS A 81 -17.91 3.84 0.25
N GLU A 82 -18.55 4.69 1.06
CA GLU A 82 -17.88 5.48 2.09
C GLU A 82 -17.21 4.62 3.15
N ILE A 83 -17.94 3.67 3.71
CA ILE A 83 -17.45 2.77 4.76
C ILE A 83 -16.21 2.01 4.26
N ILE A 84 -16.28 1.45 3.04
CA ILE A 84 -15.19 0.70 2.43
C ILE A 84 -13.98 1.61 2.17
N VAL A 85 -14.20 2.78 1.56
CA VAL A 85 -13.11 3.72 1.22
C VAL A 85 -12.42 4.25 2.48
N ILE A 86 -13.18 4.63 3.50
CA ILE A 86 -12.62 5.12 4.76
C ILE A 86 -11.79 4.03 5.42
N TYR A 87 -12.28 2.80 5.46
CA TYR A 87 -11.53 1.66 6.00
C TYR A 87 -10.19 1.49 5.25
N CYS A 88 -10.22 1.48 3.92
CA CYS A 88 -9.00 1.36 3.12
C CYS A 88 -8.00 2.49 3.41
N LEU A 89 -8.47 3.73 3.52
CA LEU A 89 -7.62 4.89 3.82
C LEU A 89 -7.07 4.86 5.25
N GLN A 90 -7.86 4.44 6.24
CA GLN A 90 -7.39 4.25 7.62
C GLN A 90 -6.30 3.18 7.72
N LYS A 91 -6.37 2.16 6.86
CA LYS A 91 -5.33 1.15 6.70
C LYS A 91 -4.19 1.58 5.78
N ASN A 92 -4.17 2.86 5.36
CA ASN A 92 -3.17 3.42 4.46
C ASN A 92 -2.99 2.59 3.17
N LEU A 93 -4.09 2.07 2.63
CA LEU A 93 -4.11 1.31 1.39
C LEU A 93 -4.26 2.26 0.20
N THR A 94 -3.29 2.22 -0.71
CA THR A 94 -3.38 2.92 -1.99
C THR A 94 -4.08 2.02 -2.99
N LEU A 95 -5.28 2.39 -3.42
CA LEU A 95 -6.11 1.61 -4.34
C LEU A 95 -5.70 1.89 -5.81
N ILE A 96 -5.41 0.83 -6.56
CA ILE A 96 -5.24 0.84 -8.02
C ILE A 96 -6.47 0.25 -8.72
N ASN A 97 -6.48 0.24 -10.05
CA ASN A 97 -7.64 -0.16 -10.86
C ASN A 97 -8.08 -1.60 -10.59
N GLU A 98 -7.12 -2.51 -10.49
CA GLU A 98 -7.31 -3.93 -10.19
C GLU A 98 -7.99 -4.13 -8.83
N ASP A 99 -7.70 -3.25 -7.87
CA ASP A 99 -8.31 -3.31 -6.54
C ASP A 99 -9.77 -2.86 -6.55
N PHE A 100 -10.08 -1.83 -7.35
CA PHE A 100 -11.46 -1.38 -7.52
C PHE A 100 -12.31 -2.43 -8.24
N GLU A 101 -11.73 -3.14 -9.21
CA GLU A 101 -12.37 -4.26 -9.88
C GLU A 101 -12.71 -5.38 -8.89
N GLU A 102 -11.72 -5.84 -8.12
CA GLU A 102 -11.93 -6.89 -7.12
C GLU A 102 -12.92 -6.46 -6.01
N LEU A 103 -12.84 -5.21 -5.53
CA LEU A 103 -13.81 -4.68 -4.57
C LEU A 103 -15.22 -4.65 -5.13
N ALA A 104 -15.39 -4.23 -6.39
CA ALA A 104 -16.69 -4.19 -7.05
C ALA A 104 -17.29 -5.58 -7.21
N GLU A 105 -16.51 -6.58 -7.63
CA GLU A 105 -16.95 -7.98 -7.71
C GLU A 105 -17.41 -8.50 -6.35
N LYS A 106 -16.65 -8.25 -5.28
CA LYS A 106 -17.02 -8.68 -3.93
C LYS A 106 -18.28 -7.99 -3.41
N ILE A 107 -18.46 -6.71 -3.73
CA ILE A 107 -19.70 -6.01 -3.39
C ILE A 107 -20.89 -6.64 -4.11
N VAL A 108 -20.79 -6.91 -5.41
CA VAL A 108 -21.88 -7.56 -6.16
C VAL A 108 -22.15 -8.97 -5.63
N ASN A 109 -21.14 -9.70 -5.14
CA ASN A 109 -21.36 -10.99 -4.48
C ASN A 109 -22.16 -10.86 -3.17
N LEU A 110 -22.01 -9.76 -2.42
CA LEU A 110 -22.77 -9.48 -1.21
C LEU A 110 -24.15 -8.88 -1.50
N PHE A 111 -24.27 -8.14 -2.61
CA PHE A 111 -25.48 -7.46 -3.04
C PHE A 111 -25.78 -7.86 -4.50
N PRO A 112 -26.33 -9.05 -4.76
CA PRO A 112 -26.49 -9.60 -6.11
C PRO A 112 -27.41 -8.80 -7.04
N ALA A 113 -28.27 -7.94 -6.48
CA ALA A 113 -29.12 -7.03 -7.24
C ALA A 113 -28.36 -5.83 -7.83
N GLU A 114 -27.12 -5.59 -7.36
CA GLU A 114 -26.31 -4.46 -7.80
C GLU A 114 -25.47 -4.78 -9.03
N CYS A 115 -25.19 -3.73 -9.79
CA CYS A 115 -24.43 -3.81 -11.03
C CYS A 115 -22.96 -3.47 -10.78
N ILE A 116 -22.02 -4.28 -11.29
CA ILE A 116 -20.58 -4.04 -11.10
C ILE A 116 -20.16 -2.66 -11.62
N GLN A 117 -20.75 -2.20 -12.74
CA GLN A 117 -20.49 -0.90 -13.35
C GLN A 117 -20.93 0.29 -12.47
N THR A 118 -21.81 0.07 -11.48
CA THR A 118 -22.16 1.09 -10.48
C THR A 118 -20.93 1.44 -9.63
N PHE A 119 -20.12 0.44 -9.28
CA PHE A 119 -18.99 0.59 -8.38
C PHE A 119 -17.68 0.87 -9.12
N TYR A 120 -17.47 0.19 -10.25
CA TYR A 120 -16.25 0.30 -11.03
C TYR A 120 -16.48 0.16 -12.54
N VAL A 121 -15.92 1.09 -13.30
CA VAL A 121 -15.78 1.03 -14.75
C VAL A 121 -14.32 1.22 -15.11
N PRO A 122 -13.69 0.26 -15.84
CA PRO A 122 -12.28 0.32 -16.17
C PRO A 122 -11.94 1.49 -17.12
N PRO A 123 -10.68 1.95 -17.13
CA PRO A 123 -10.26 3.03 -18.00
C PRO A 123 -10.27 2.60 -19.48
N VAL A 124 -10.70 3.49 -20.36
CA VAL A 124 -10.74 3.24 -21.81
C VAL A 124 -9.58 3.96 -22.50
N LYS A 125 -8.68 3.18 -23.12
CA LYS A 125 -7.57 3.73 -23.91
C LYS A 125 -8.12 4.49 -25.13
N LYS A 126 -7.41 5.55 -25.56
CA LYS A 126 -7.79 6.41 -26.71
C LYS A 126 -8.22 5.60 -27.94
N LYS A 127 -7.43 4.58 -28.29
CA LYS A 127 -7.68 3.66 -29.43
C LYS A 127 -9.01 2.92 -29.39
N ASN A 128 -9.57 2.72 -28.19
CA ASN A 128 -10.81 1.98 -27.97
C ASN A 128 -11.98 2.91 -27.61
N SER A 129 -11.77 4.23 -27.65
CA SER A 129 -12.78 5.23 -27.29
C SER A 129 -13.48 5.74 -28.54
N LEU A 130 -14.81 5.70 -28.55
CA LEU A 130 -15.63 6.25 -29.64
C LEU A 130 -15.34 7.73 -29.93
N ARG A 131 -14.94 8.48 -28.89
CA ARG A 131 -14.63 9.91 -28.99
C ARG A 131 -13.14 10.18 -29.25
N GLN A 132 -12.32 9.16 -29.46
CA GLN A 132 -10.86 9.28 -29.61
C GLN A 132 -10.20 10.03 -28.44
N VAL A 133 -10.71 9.84 -27.22
CA VAL A 133 -10.17 10.43 -25.98
C VAL A 133 -10.01 9.33 -24.94
N SER A 134 -8.87 9.31 -24.24
CA SER A 134 -8.66 8.39 -23.12
C SER A 134 -9.62 8.72 -21.98
N GLN A 135 -10.33 7.72 -21.47
CA GLN A 135 -11.20 7.85 -20.31
C GLN A 135 -10.53 7.19 -19.11
N ILE A 136 -10.47 7.92 -18.00
CA ILE A 136 -10.04 7.37 -16.71
C ILE A 136 -11.09 6.41 -16.16
N SER A 137 -10.71 5.58 -15.19
CA SER A 137 -11.65 4.75 -14.44
C SER A 137 -12.70 5.59 -13.72
N LYS A 138 -13.91 5.05 -13.63
CA LYS A 138 -15.10 5.69 -13.04
C LYS A 138 -15.84 4.72 -12.13
N GLY A 139 -16.86 5.21 -11.45
CA GLY A 139 -17.73 4.42 -10.59
C GLY A 139 -17.74 4.95 -9.16
N LYS A 140 -18.76 4.56 -8.39
CA LYS A 140 -18.99 5.12 -7.05
C LYS A 140 -17.81 4.90 -6.10
N LEU A 141 -17.12 3.75 -6.16
CA LEU A 141 -15.93 3.50 -5.34
C LEU A 141 -14.77 4.43 -5.72
N VAL A 142 -14.51 4.54 -7.02
CA VAL A 142 -13.40 5.34 -7.56
C VAL A 142 -13.59 6.82 -7.24
N ASP A 143 -14.81 7.31 -7.49
CA ASP A 143 -15.15 8.71 -7.25
C ASP A 143 -15.08 9.03 -5.76
N LYS A 144 -15.63 8.16 -4.90
CA LYS A 144 -15.57 8.33 -3.45
C LYS A 144 -14.12 8.35 -2.96
N TYR A 145 -13.29 7.42 -3.40
CA TYR A 145 -11.86 7.36 -3.03
C TYR A 145 -11.11 8.65 -3.42
N ARG A 146 -11.26 9.11 -4.67
CA ARG A 146 -10.61 10.34 -5.16
C ARG A 146 -11.11 11.58 -4.42
N ASN A 147 -12.42 11.67 -4.16
CA ASN A 147 -13.02 12.78 -3.44
C ASN A 147 -12.50 12.82 -2.00
N THR A 148 -12.50 11.69 -1.29
CA THR A 148 -11.99 11.61 0.09
C THR A 148 -10.51 11.97 0.17
N LEU A 149 -9.68 11.49 -0.77
CA LEU A 149 -8.27 11.89 -0.85
C LEU A 149 -8.11 13.40 -1.08
N THR A 150 -8.95 13.99 -1.93
CA THR A 150 -8.93 15.44 -2.20
C THR A 150 -9.28 16.21 -0.93
N THR A 151 -10.31 15.79 -0.19
CA THR A 151 -10.69 16.37 1.11
C THR A 151 -9.57 16.26 2.14
N ILE A 152 -8.92 15.10 2.26
CA ILE A 152 -7.79 14.92 3.19
C ILE A 152 -6.64 15.87 2.82
N ARG A 153 -6.30 16.00 1.53
CA ARG A 153 -5.25 16.92 1.08
C ARG A 153 -5.60 18.37 1.36
N SER A 154 -6.84 18.79 1.13
CA SER A 154 -7.26 20.17 1.43
C SER A 154 -7.20 20.46 2.94
N LEU A 155 -7.62 19.51 3.78
CA LEU A 155 -7.54 19.67 5.24
C LEU A 155 -6.09 19.76 5.73
N ARG A 156 -5.18 18.96 5.17
CA ARG A 156 -3.73 19.06 5.48
C ARG A 156 -3.18 20.43 5.12
N LYS A 157 -3.49 20.94 3.92
CA LYS A 157 -3.08 22.31 3.52
C LYS A 157 -3.58 23.37 4.50
N VAL A 158 -4.81 23.27 4.99
CA VAL A 158 -5.34 24.22 5.99
C VAL A 158 -4.60 24.09 7.32
N ALA A 159 -4.28 22.86 7.76
CA ALA A 159 -3.49 22.63 8.97
C ALA A 159 -2.07 23.19 8.83
N ASP A 160 -1.43 23.01 7.67
CA ASP A 160 -0.09 23.53 7.37
C ASP A 160 -0.11 25.07 7.32
N VAL A 161 -1.11 25.68 6.67
CA VAL A 161 -1.29 27.15 6.65
C VAL A 161 -1.60 27.71 8.04
N SER A 162 -2.25 26.94 8.92
CA SER A 162 -2.48 27.37 10.31
C SER A 162 -1.22 27.31 11.17
N ASN A 163 -0.25 26.45 10.82
CA ASN A 163 1.08 26.42 11.44
C ASN A 163 2.01 27.51 10.87
N ASP A 164 1.74 28.03 9.67
CA ASP A 164 2.52 29.08 8.99
C ASP A 164 2.13 30.52 9.40
N CYS A 165 1.21 30.71 10.36
CA CYS A 165 0.87 32.06 10.87
C CYS A 165 1.87 32.64 11.89
N MET A 166 3.03 32.03 12.07
CA MET A 166 4.18 32.66 12.72
C MET A 166 5.45 32.28 11.97
N GLU A 167 5.73 32.93 10.85
CA GLU A 167 7.07 33.39 10.50
C GLU A 167 7.01 34.26 9.24
N LEU A 168 7.03 35.58 9.48
CA LEU A 168 7.63 36.51 8.54
C LEU A 168 9.13 36.21 8.53
N ASP A 169 9.72 35.89 7.38
CA ASP A 169 10.55 36.82 6.60
C ASP A 169 11.23 36.12 5.42
N GLU A 170 11.51 36.92 4.40
CA GLU A 170 12.15 36.57 3.14
C GLU A 170 13.62 36.14 3.31
N ASN A 171 14.07 35.20 2.46
CA ASN A 171 15.44 35.04 1.96
C ASN A 171 16.61 35.03 2.98
N GLN A 172 17.19 33.85 3.26
CA GLN A 172 18.62 33.56 3.00
C GLN A 172 19.02 32.10 3.29
N ASP A 173 19.71 31.54 2.30
CA ASP A 173 20.56 30.36 2.32
C ASP A 173 21.62 30.42 3.44
N ASN A 174 21.51 29.56 4.48
CA ASN A 174 22.64 28.98 5.24
C ASN A 174 22.22 28.05 6.40
N SER A 175 21.31 27.09 6.21
CA SER A 175 21.23 25.97 7.16
C SER A 175 22.25 24.90 6.76
N GLN A 176 23.33 24.78 7.54
CA GLN A 176 24.21 23.61 7.49
C GLN A 176 23.45 22.39 8.03
N ASP A 177 22.52 21.85 7.25
CA ASP A 177 21.94 20.54 7.53
C ASP A 177 22.95 19.47 7.06
N PRO A 178 23.60 18.73 7.98
CA PRO A 178 24.60 17.71 7.61
C PRO A 178 24.03 16.62 6.70
N ALA A 179 22.71 16.36 6.77
CA ALA A 179 22.04 15.40 5.90
C ALA A 179 21.92 15.92 4.46
N LEU A 180 21.62 17.21 4.29
CA LEU A 180 21.53 17.86 2.99
C LEU A 180 22.91 18.01 2.34
N GLU A 181 23.93 18.36 3.11
CA GLU A 181 25.33 18.37 2.65
C GLU A 181 25.77 16.97 2.20
N SER A 182 25.48 15.94 3.01
CA SER A 182 25.78 14.56 2.66
C SER A 182 25.07 14.12 1.37
N LYS A 183 23.81 14.53 1.17
CA LYS A 183 23.09 14.29 -0.08
C LYS A 183 23.75 14.94 -1.29
N LYS A 184 24.18 16.21 -1.18
CA LYS A 184 24.90 16.92 -2.25
C LYS A 184 26.23 16.24 -2.58
N TRP A 185 26.96 15.81 -1.54
CA TRP A 185 28.25 15.12 -1.68
C TRP A 185 28.10 13.79 -2.43
N LEU A 186 27.12 12.99 -2.04
CA LEU A 186 26.84 11.67 -2.58
C LEU A 186 26.46 11.64 -4.08
N LYS A 187 26.08 12.78 -4.67
CA LYS A 187 25.81 12.86 -6.12
C LYS A 187 27.08 12.68 -6.95
N HIS A 188 28.22 13.19 -6.47
CA HIS A 188 29.44 13.36 -7.26
C HIS A 188 30.59 12.45 -6.84
N HIS A 189 30.55 11.89 -5.63
CA HIS A 189 31.66 11.12 -5.06
C HIS A 189 31.33 9.62 -4.99
N ARG A 190 32.36 8.78 -5.06
CA ARG A 190 32.26 7.31 -5.16
C ARG A 190 33.25 6.54 -4.27
N ASP A 191 33.89 7.23 -3.32
CA ASP A 191 34.79 6.58 -2.36
C ASP A 191 33.99 5.70 -1.39
N GLU A 192 34.25 4.39 -1.39
CA GLU A 192 33.40 3.39 -0.70
C GLU A 192 33.21 3.68 0.80
N VAL A 193 34.29 4.02 1.51
CA VAL A 193 34.25 4.28 2.96
C VAL A 193 33.46 5.56 3.26
N GLN A 194 33.72 6.62 2.50
CA GLN A 194 33.04 7.90 2.69
C GLN A 194 31.58 7.85 2.23
N VAL A 195 31.27 7.06 1.19
CA VAL A 195 29.90 6.85 0.71
C VAL A 195 29.05 6.24 1.82
N ILE A 196 29.52 5.20 2.52
CA ILE A 196 28.76 4.61 3.64
C ILE A 196 28.54 5.63 4.77
N LEU A 197 29.55 6.44 5.10
CA LEU A 197 29.44 7.47 6.14
C LEU A 197 28.38 8.53 5.78
N HIS A 198 28.49 9.13 4.59
CA HIS A 198 27.52 10.10 4.12
C HIS A 198 26.13 9.48 3.90
N TRP A 199 26.07 8.21 3.53
CA TRP A 199 24.82 7.46 3.40
C TRP A 199 24.12 7.35 4.76
N LYS A 200 24.82 6.90 5.81
CA LYS A 200 24.28 6.86 7.18
C LYS A 200 23.85 8.25 7.66
N SER A 201 24.65 9.28 7.39
CA SER A 201 24.33 10.66 7.80
C SER A 201 23.09 11.25 7.11
N SER A 202 22.74 10.75 5.92
CA SER A 202 21.57 11.22 5.15
C SER A 202 20.35 10.29 5.27
N TYR A 203 20.39 9.28 6.15
CA TYR A 203 19.34 8.28 6.32
C TYR A 203 17.96 8.87 6.63
N GLN A 204 17.87 9.79 7.61
CA GLN A 204 16.57 10.38 7.99
C GLN A 204 15.99 11.26 6.87
N LEU A 205 16.84 11.97 6.15
CA LEU A 205 16.44 12.75 4.98
C LEU A 205 15.86 11.83 3.90
N ARG A 206 16.56 10.74 3.54
CA ARG A 206 16.04 9.74 2.60
C ARG A 206 14.68 9.19 3.00
N ARG A 207 14.52 8.79 4.26
CA ARG A 207 13.25 8.27 4.77
C ARG A 207 12.13 9.28 4.66
N THR A 208 12.40 10.54 5.02
CA THR A 208 11.40 11.61 4.95
C THR A 208 10.99 11.89 3.50
N GLU A 209 11.94 11.89 2.57
CA GLU A 209 11.68 12.06 1.13
C GLU A 209 10.83 10.93 0.55
N VAL A 210 11.12 9.68 0.92
CA VAL A 210 10.31 8.52 0.48
C VAL A 210 8.90 8.59 1.09
N LEU A 211 8.78 8.81 2.41
CA LEU A 211 7.49 8.83 3.11
C LEU A 211 6.59 10.02 2.72
N SER A 212 7.19 11.13 2.29
CA SER A 212 6.46 12.31 1.78
C SER A 212 5.96 12.14 0.35
N ASN A 213 6.16 10.97 -0.29
CA ASN A 213 5.88 10.73 -1.70
C ASN A 213 6.58 11.72 -2.64
N LYS A 214 7.82 12.13 -2.31
CA LYS A 214 8.64 12.98 -3.20
C LYS A 214 8.89 12.31 -4.55
N TYR A 215 9.00 10.98 -4.57
CA TYR A 215 9.32 10.18 -5.75
C TYR A 215 8.08 9.46 -6.27
N LEU A 216 7.84 9.55 -7.59
CA LEU A 216 6.70 8.89 -8.25
C LEU A 216 7.10 7.52 -8.85
N SER A 217 8.41 7.32 -9.06
CA SER A 217 8.97 6.10 -9.64
C SER A 217 10.32 5.76 -9.01
N ALA A 218 10.74 4.50 -9.16
CA ALA A 218 12.08 4.06 -8.79
C ALA A 218 13.17 4.83 -9.56
N THR A 219 12.91 5.21 -10.81
CA THR A 219 13.84 6.01 -11.62
C THR A 219 14.12 7.37 -10.99
N ASP A 220 13.12 8.00 -10.38
CA ASP A 220 13.29 9.30 -9.70
C ASP A 220 14.23 9.16 -8.50
N ILE A 221 14.08 8.07 -7.73
CA ILE A 221 14.95 7.74 -6.61
C ILE A 221 16.39 7.54 -7.10
N LEU A 222 16.58 6.71 -8.13
CA LEU A 222 17.91 6.41 -8.68
C LEU A 222 18.58 7.65 -9.30
N ASN A 223 17.80 8.62 -9.78
CA ASN A 223 18.33 9.88 -10.30
C ASN A 223 18.74 10.84 -9.18
N ASP A 224 18.00 10.88 -8.07
CA ASP A 224 18.32 11.75 -6.94
C ASP A 224 19.39 11.13 -6.01
N TRP A 225 19.51 9.80 -6.01
CA TRP A 225 20.45 8.98 -5.27
C TRP A 225 21.23 8.05 -6.23
N PRO A 226 22.22 8.58 -6.98
CA PRO A 226 22.89 7.85 -8.06
C PRO A 226 23.80 6.70 -7.61
N MET A 227 24.29 6.70 -6.36
CA MET A 227 25.03 5.58 -5.76
C MET A 227 24.25 4.26 -5.76
N LEU A 228 22.92 4.31 -5.83
CA LEU A 228 22.08 3.13 -5.95
C LEU A 228 22.18 2.45 -7.32
N LYS A 229 22.78 3.12 -8.32
CA LYS A 229 23.10 2.52 -9.63
C LYS A 229 24.46 1.81 -9.63
N GLU A 230 25.24 1.97 -8.57
CA GLU A 230 26.61 1.46 -8.46
C GLU A 230 26.65 0.10 -7.75
N PHE A 231 27.78 -0.59 -7.82
CA PHE A 231 27.96 -1.91 -7.22
C PHE A 231 27.82 -1.92 -5.68
N VAL A 232 28.10 -0.79 -5.01
CA VAL A 232 27.95 -0.63 -3.56
C VAL A 232 26.49 -0.60 -3.09
N CYS A 233 25.52 -0.48 -4.01
CA CYS A 233 24.10 -0.33 -3.70
C CYS A 233 23.57 -1.40 -2.71
N ALA A 234 23.99 -2.66 -2.86
CA ALA A 234 23.54 -3.73 -1.99
C ALA A 234 23.94 -3.50 -0.51
N GLU A 235 25.14 -2.99 -0.27
CA GLU A 235 25.63 -2.68 1.09
C GLU A 235 24.91 -1.47 1.70
N LEU A 236 24.61 -0.47 0.88
CA LEU A 236 23.84 0.71 1.29
C LEU A 236 22.41 0.34 1.69
N ILE A 237 21.76 -0.53 0.92
CA ILE A 237 20.41 -1.05 1.23
C ILE A 237 20.45 -1.88 2.51
N ASN A 238 21.45 -2.75 2.69
CA ASN A 238 21.62 -3.52 3.92
C ASN A 238 21.78 -2.59 5.14
N THR A 239 22.57 -1.53 5.00
CA THR A 239 22.77 -0.55 6.06
C THR A 239 21.46 0.13 6.48
N ASP A 240 20.65 0.57 5.50
CA ASP A 240 19.35 1.17 5.77
C ASP A 240 18.38 0.14 6.41
N PHE A 241 18.43 -1.12 5.97
CA PHE A 241 17.63 -2.21 6.52
C PHE A 241 17.99 -2.49 7.99
N GLU A 242 19.26 -2.65 8.31
CA GLU A 242 19.75 -2.85 9.68
C GLU A 242 19.38 -1.69 10.60
N GLN A 243 19.46 -0.46 10.09
CA GLN A 243 19.11 0.75 10.85
C GLN A 243 17.59 0.90 11.06
N THR A 244 16.78 0.37 10.15
CA THR A 244 15.31 0.38 10.26
C THR A 244 14.79 -0.75 11.15
N TYR A 245 15.38 -1.94 11.01
CA TYR A 245 14.96 -3.18 11.65
C TYR A 245 16.07 -3.68 12.56
N THR A 246 16.36 -2.90 13.61
CA THR A 246 17.37 -3.23 14.61
C THR A 246 17.11 -4.63 15.19
N CYS A 247 17.94 -5.60 14.77
CA CYS A 247 18.10 -6.95 15.32
C CYS A 247 16.83 -7.81 15.43
N GLN A 248 16.67 -8.80 14.53
CA GLN A 248 16.26 -10.17 14.95
C GLN A 248 16.37 -11.27 13.87
N VAL A 249 16.45 -10.98 12.57
CA VAL A 249 16.45 -12.06 11.54
C VAL A 249 17.27 -11.66 10.31
N GLY A 250 18.47 -12.24 10.13
CA GLY A 250 19.23 -12.25 8.88
C GLY A 250 19.60 -10.90 8.25
N ASN A 251 20.36 -10.93 7.16
CA ASN A 251 20.55 -9.75 6.29
C ASN A 251 19.35 -9.59 5.33
N PHE A 252 19.24 -8.44 4.64
CA PHE A 252 18.13 -8.18 3.70
C PHE A 252 17.98 -9.29 2.66
N ASN A 253 19.08 -9.77 2.09
CA ASN A 253 19.07 -10.79 1.04
C ASN A 253 18.51 -12.13 1.53
N GLU A 254 18.82 -12.55 2.75
CA GLU A 254 18.28 -13.76 3.36
C GLU A 254 16.77 -13.63 3.61
N CYS A 255 16.33 -12.51 4.16
CA CYS A 255 14.92 -12.21 4.37
C CYS A 255 14.14 -12.14 3.06
N TRP A 256 14.71 -11.48 2.06
CA TRP A 256 14.12 -11.32 0.74
C TRP A 256 14.02 -12.65 -0.02
N ASN A 257 15.10 -13.45 -0.03
CA ASN A 257 15.11 -14.75 -0.67
C ASN A 257 14.13 -15.71 0.00
N ASN A 258 14.07 -15.74 1.33
CA ASN A 258 13.07 -16.53 2.05
C ASN A 258 11.65 -16.11 1.68
N THR A 259 11.38 -14.80 1.62
CA THR A 259 10.08 -14.27 1.21
C THR A 259 9.73 -14.68 -0.23
N PHE A 260 10.67 -14.53 -1.16
CA PHE A 260 10.44 -14.87 -2.57
C PHE A 260 10.29 -16.38 -2.79
N LEU A 261 11.02 -17.22 -2.04
CA LEU A 261 10.86 -18.68 -2.08
C LEU A 261 9.49 -19.11 -1.57
N GLN A 262 8.98 -18.46 -0.52
CA GLN A 262 7.62 -18.70 -0.02
C GLN A 262 6.58 -18.30 -1.07
N LEU A 263 6.73 -17.12 -1.68
CA LEU A 263 5.86 -16.66 -2.78
C LEU A 263 5.92 -17.61 -3.99
N LYS A 264 7.10 -18.07 -4.39
CA LYS A 264 7.27 -18.94 -5.55
C LYS A 264 6.59 -20.29 -5.35
N LYS A 265 6.69 -20.88 -4.15
CA LYS A 265 5.97 -22.10 -3.79
C LYS A 265 4.46 -21.91 -3.88
N PHE A 266 3.96 -20.74 -3.44
CA PHE A 266 2.53 -20.43 -3.44
C PHE A 266 1.94 -20.25 -4.84
N PHE A 267 2.66 -19.59 -5.74
CA PHE A 267 2.12 -19.21 -7.06
C PHE A 267 2.46 -20.17 -8.20
N PHE A 268 3.57 -20.92 -8.12
CA PHE A 268 4.09 -21.69 -9.27
C PHE A 268 4.14 -23.20 -9.08
N ASN A 269 3.86 -23.73 -7.88
CA ASN A 269 3.70 -25.16 -7.66
C ASN A 269 2.22 -25.47 -7.39
N LYS A 270 1.41 -25.47 -8.45
CA LYS A 270 0.16 -26.22 -8.53
C LYS A 270 0.36 -27.39 -9.48
#